data_AF-A0A6I5ZX20-F1
#
_entry.id   AF-A0A6I5ZX20-F1
#
_cell.length_a   1.000
_cell.length_b   1.000
_cell.length_c   1.000
_cell.angle_alpha   90.00
_cell.angle_beta   90.00
_cell.angle_gamma   90.00
#
_symmetry.space_group_name_H-M   'P 1'
#
loop_
_entity.id
_entity.type
_entity.pdbx_description
1 polymer ?
#
loop_
_entity_poly.entity_id
_entity_poly.type
_entity_poly.pdbx_seq_one_letter_code
_entity_poly.pdbx_strand_id
1 'polypeptide(L)'
;MTRVPARRVAAALGALLVVSGCAAEGLDAVEVDNLDSWTRSHGLLDADDAVAFTALLVAHAHARGLAYAQKNAAEVTDRVWAAGADLVVAEDCAAFDACATYAEAYPVVLDVE
;
A
#
# COMPACT_ATOMS: atom_id res chain seq x y z
N MET A 1 -2.51 -17.34 20.80
CA MET A 1 -1.67 -17.07 19.61
C MET A 1 -2.23 -17.87 18.45
N THR A 2 -2.97 -17.22 17.56
CA THR A 2 -3.41 -17.83 16.30
C THR A 2 -2.20 -17.98 15.37
N ARG A 3 -2.00 -19.17 14.80
CA ARG A 3 -0.88 -19.45 13.90
C ARG A 3 -1.18 -18.81 12.55
N VAL A 4 -0.34 -17.86 12.11
CA VAL A 4 -0.41 -17.31 10.76
C VAL A 4 -0.08 -18.42 9.75
N PRO A 5 -0.86 -18.61 8.68
CA PRO A 5 -0.55 -19.61 7.65
C PRO A 5 0.81 -19.34 6.99
N ALA A 6 1.62 -20.39 6.79
CA ALA A 6 2.97 -20.26 6.20
C ALA A 6 2.96 -19.56 4.83
N ARG A 7 1.89 -19.74 4.04
CA ARG A 7 1.70 -19.04 2.77
C ARG A 7 1.62 -17.52 2.90
N ARG A 8 0.98 -17.00 3.97
CA ARG A 8 0.88 -15.55 4.22
C ARG A 8 2.24 -14.98 4.59
N VAL A 9 3.02 -15.72 5.39
CA VAL A 9 4.40 -15.34 5.74
C VAL A 9 5.30 -15.31 4.51
N ALA A 10 5.23 -16.34 3.65
CA ALA A 10 6.02 -16.40 2.42
C ALA A 10 5.68 -15.24 1.46
N ALA A 11 4.40 -14.92 1.29
CA ALA A 11 3.97 -13.79 0.47
C ALA A 11 4.48 -12.45 1.02
N ALA A 12 4.36 -12.23 2.33
CA ALA A 12 4.89 -11.04 2.97
C ALA A 12 6.41 -10.91 2.79
N LEU A 13 7.16 -11.98 3.03
CA LEU A 13 8.61 -12.00 2.81
C LEU A 13 8.98 -11.72 1.35
N GLY A 14 8.23 -12.27 0.40
CA GLY A 14 8.42 -12.00 -1.03
C GLY A 14 8.30 -10.50 -1.34
N ALA A 15 7.24 -9.84 -0.88
CA ALA A 15 7.06 -8.40 -1.08
C ALA A 15 8.18 -7.58 -0.44
N LEU A 16 8.57 -7.91 0.79
CA LEU A 16 9.67 -7.23 1.48
C LEU A 16 11.02 -7.40 0.76
N LEU A 17 11.26 -8.55 0.12
CA LEU A 17 12.46 -8.76 -0.70
C LEU A 17 12.43 -7.91 -1.96
N VAL A 18 11.28 -7.80 -2.64
CA VAL A 18 11.12 -6.92 -3.81
C VAL A 18 11.39 -5.46 -3.43
N VAL A 19 10.78 -4.95 -2.35
CA VAL A 19 11.03 -3.59 -1.85
C VAL A 19 12.52 -3.38 -1.51
N SER A 20 13.20 -4.40 -0.96
CA SER A 20 14.64 -4.32 -0.71
C SER A 20 15.46 -4.25 -2.00
N GLY A 21 15.03 -4.96 -3.05
CA GLY A 21 15.63 -4.89 -4.38
C GLY A 21 15.52 -3.49 -4.98
N CYS A 22 14.34 -2.87 -4.91
CA CYS A 22 14.12 -1.50 -5.34
C CYS A 22 15.07 -0.49 -4.66
N ALA A 23 15.28 -0.63 -3.34
CA ALA A 23 16.24 0.21 -2.63
C ALA A 23 17.69 -0.04 -3.08
N ALA A 24 18.06 -1.30 -3.31
CA ALA A 24 19.40 -1.65 -3.79
C ALA A 24 19.69 -1.14 -5.21
N GLU A 25 18.65 -1.00 -6.03
CA GLU A 25 18.71 -0.39 -7.37
C GLU A 25 18.75 1.15 -7.33
N GLY A 26 18.57 1.76 -6.16
CA GLY A 26 18.65 3.21 -5.98
C GLY A 26 17.38 3.96 -6.39
N LEU A 27 16.22 3.29 -6.34
CA LEU A 27 14.93 3.96 -6.53
C LEU A 27 14.63 4.91 -5.36
N ASP A 28 13.80 5.91 -5.59
CA ASP A 28 13.38 6.88 -4.57
C ASP A 28 12.12 6.44 -3.81
N ALA A 29 11.25 5.67 -4.45
CA ALA A 29 9.97 5.27 -3.90
C ALA A 29 9.50 3.92 -4.46
N VAL A 30 8.55 3.30 -3.77
CA VAL A 30 7.81 2.12 -4.24
C VAL A 30 6.31 2.33 -4.10
N GLU A 31 5.56 1.82 -5.08
CA GLU A 31 4.11 1.63 -5.01
C GLU A 31 3.86 0.12 -5.07
N VAL A 32 3.17 -0.43 -4.08
CA VAL A 32 2.85 -1.86 -4.06
C VAL A 32 1.38 -2.03 -4.42
N ASP A 33 1.15 -2.49 -5.64
CA ASP A 33 -0.16 -2.61 -6.25
C ASP A 33 -1.09 -3.62 -5.54
N ASN A 34 -2.40 -3.50 -5.81
CA ASN A 34 -3.48 -4.35 -5.30
C ASN A 34 -3.73 -4.28 -3.78
N LEU A 35 -3.58 -3.09 -3.19
CA LEU A 35 -4.00 -2.81 -1.81
C LEU A 35 -5.44 -3.28 -1.54
N ASP A 36 -6.34 -3.04 -2.48
CA ASP A 36 -7.78 -3.36 -2.44
C ASP A 36 -8.15 -4.84 -2.63
N SER A 37 -7.17 -5.76 -2.61
CA SER A 37 -7.36 -7.20 -2.83
C SER A 37 -8.42 -7.84 -1.93
N TRP A 38 -8.70 -7.28 -0.75
CA TRP A 38 -9.72 -7.81 0.15
C TRP A 38 -11.12 -7.86 -0.49
N THR A 39 -11.43 -6.90 -1.36
CA THR A 39 -12.70 -6.81 -2.11
C THR A 39 -12.89 -8.00 -3.07
N ARG A 40 -11.79 -8.61 -3.52
CA ARG A 40 -11.74 -9.72 -4.49
C ARG A 40 -11.30 -11.05 -3.86
N SER A 41 -11.08 -11.07 -2.55
CA SER A 41 -10.48 -12.22 -1.85
C SER A 41 -11.45 -13.35 -1.50
N HIS A 42 -12.75 -13.20 -1.79
CA HIS A 42 -13.81 -14.12 -1.37
C HIS A 42 -13.83 -14.39 0.16
N GLY A 43 -13.58 -13.35 0.95
CA GLY A 43 -13.58 -13.41 2.42
C GLY A 43 -12.31 -14.01 3.02
N LEU A 44 -11.25 -14.19 2.23
CA LEU A 44 -9.95 -14.63 2.72
C LEU A 44 -9.12 -13.50 3.33
N LEU A 45 -9.47 -12.25 3.05
CA LEU A 45 -8.85 -11.03 3.56
C LEU A 45 -9.96 -10.02 3.86
N ASP A 46 -9.71 -9.14 4.83
CA ASP A 46 -10.49 -7.93 5.08
C ASP A 46 -9.62 -6.68 4.94
N ALA A 47 -10.22 -5.50 5.11
CA ALA A 47 -9.51 -4.23 5.03
C ALA A 47 -8.44 -4.08 6.14
N ASP A 48 -8.61 -4.75 7.29
CA ASP A 48 -7.65 -4.69 8.39
C ASP A 48 -6.40 -5.50 8.07
N ASP A 49 -6.56 -6.70 7.48
CA ASP A 49 -5.47 -7.51 6.92
C ASP A 49 -4.66 -6.69 5.89
N ALA A 50 -5.35 -5.94 5.02
CA ALA A 50 -4.72 -5.13 3.98
C ALA A 50 -3.92 -3.95 4.56
N VAL A 51 -4.55 -3.14 5.43
CA VAL A 51 -3.88 -2.00 6.08
C VAL A 51 -2.72 -2.46 6.95
N ALA A 52 -2.86 -3.57 7.68
CA ALA A 52 -1.77 -4.12 8.49
C ALA A 52 -0.58 -4.55 7.65
N PHE A 53 -0.82 -5.15 6.47
CA PHE A 53 0.25 -5.51 5.56
C PHE A 53 0.92 -4.28 4.93
N THR A 54 0.14 -3.27 4.53
CA THR A 54 0.68 -2.01 4.04
C THR A 54 1.54 -1.29 5.07
N ALA A 55 1.13 -1.26 6.34
CA ALA A 55 1.95 -0.68 7.41
C ALA A 55 3.31 -1.37 7.55
N LEU A 56 3.39 -2.70 7.35
CA LEU A 56 4.66 -3.43 7.33
C LEU A 56 5.53 -3.02 6.12
N LEU A 57 4.91 -2.81 4.95
CA LEU A 57 5.60 -2.38 3.75
C LEU A 57 6.13 -0.95 3.87
N VAL A 58 5.32 -0.02 4.38
CA VAL A 58 5.70 1.38 4.64
C VAL A 58 6.92 1.41 5.56
N ALA A 59 6.84 0.76 6.73
CA ALA A 59 7.94 0.74 7.69
C ALA A 59 9.22 0.14 7.08
N HIS A 60 9.09 -0.88 6.25
CA HIS A 60 10.22 -1.54 5.61
C HIS A 60 10.85 -0.72 4.48
N ALA A 61 10.04 0.01 3.70
CA ALA A 61 10.47 0.95 2.67
C ALA A 61 11.23 2.13 3.31
N HIS A 62 10.65 2.77 4.33
CA HIS A 62 11.26 3.88 5.06
C HIS A 62 12.60 3.49 5.70
N ALA A 63 12.68 2.29 6.30
CA ALA A 63 13.93 1.78 6.87
C ALA A 63 15.06 1.61 5.84
N ARG A 64 14.75 1.69 4.54
CA ARG A 64 15.68 1.60 3.41
C ARG A 64 15.83 2.91 2.64
N GLY A 65 15.25 3.99 3.14
CA GLY A 65 15.30 5.30 2.48
C GLY A 65 14.38 5.44 1.27
N LEU A 66 13.43 4.52 1.09
CA LEU A 66 12.40 4.63 0.07
C LEU A 66 11.16 5.33 0.64
N ALA A 67 10.56 6.24 -0.12
CA ALA A 67 9.17 6.63 0.11
C ALA A 67 8.21 5.50 -0.29
N TYR A 68 7.01 5.48 0.31
CA TYR A 68 5.96 4.52 -0.01
C TYR A 68 4.72 5.23 -0.54
N ALA A 69 4.27 4.83 -1.73
CA ALA A 69 3.02 5.29 -2.33
C ALA A 69 1.88 4.31 -2.06
N GLN A 70 0.76 4.81 -1.52
CA GLN A 70 -0.51 4.08 -1.53
C GLN A 70 -0.97 3.85 -2.96
N LYS A 71 -1.54 2.68 -3.25
CA LYS A 71 -2.23 2.40 -4.53
C LYS A 71 -3.74 2.33 -4.33
N ASN A 72 -4.50 3.20 -5.01
CA ASN A 72 -5.96 3.21 -5.01
C ASN A 72 -6.55 3.11 -3.58
N ALA A 73 -7.68 2.41 -3.42
CA ALA A 73 -8.29 2.08 -2.13
C ALA A 73 -8.65 3.30 -1.25
N ALA A 74 -9.39 4.24 -1.85
CA ALA A 74 -9.83 5.49 -1.22
C ALA A 74 -10.44 5.28 0.19
N GLU A 75 -11.19 4.20 0.36
CA GLU A 75 -11.89 3.80 1.59
C GLU A 75 -11.00 3.52 2.80
N VAL A 76 -9.69 3.30 2.60
CA VAL A 76 -8.70 3.10 3.68
C VAL A 76 -7.62 4.17 3.69
N THR A 77 -7.76 5.24 2.90
CA THR A 77 -6.75 6.29 2.72
C THR A 77 -6.26 6.86 4.04
N ASP A 78 -7.16 7.30 4.92
CA ASP A 78 -6.78 7.86 6.23
C ASP A 78 -5.93 6.90 7.06
N ARG A 79 -6.20 5.59 6.95
CA ARG A 79 -5.51 4.56 7.71
C ARG A 79 -4.13 4.27 7.15
N VAL A 80 -3.99 4.28 5.82
CA VAL A 80 -2.71 4.06 5.13
C VAL A 80 -1.81 5.29 5.25
N TRP A 81 -2.38 6.49 5.16
CA TRP A 81 -1.69 7.75 5.46
C TRP A 81 -1.20 7.75 6.92
N ALA A 82 -2.05 7.38 7.88
CA ALA A 82 -1.66 7.26 9.29
C ALA A 82 -0.59 6.18 9.53
N ALA A 83 -0.47 5.18 8.65
CA ALA A 83 0.60 4.19 8.69
C ALA A 83 1.95 4.73 8.15
N GLY A 84 1.95 5.92 7.52
CA GLY A 84 3.14 6.63 7.08
C GLY A 84 3.36 6.64 5.56
N ALA A 85 2.38 6.26 4.74
CA ALA A 85 2.52 6.45 3.29
C ALA A 85 2.78 7.93 2.95
N ASP A 86 3.63 8.19 1.96
CA ASP A 86 4.14 9.54 1.64
C ASP A 86 3.31 10.23 0.55
N LEU A 87 2.73 9.43 -0.35
CA LEU A 87 1.95 9.86 -1.50
C LEU A 87 0.95 8.77 -1.90
N VAL A 88 0.13 9.06 -2.91
CA VAL A 88 -0.78 8.09 -3.52
C VAL A 88 -0.65 8.08 -5.03
N VAL A 89 -0.68 6.88 -5.59
CA VAL A 89 -0.93 6.61 -7.00
C VAL A 89 -2.39 6.15 -7.12
N ALA A 90 -3.20 6.91 -7.83
CA ALA A 90 -4.60 6.63 -8.08
C ALA A 90 -4.82 6.33 -9.58
N GLU A 91 -5.80 5.50 -9.88
CA GLU A 91 -6.31 5.24 -11.22
C GLU A 91 -7.77 5.68 -11.29
N ASP A 92 -8.11 6.47 -12.31
CA ASP A 92 -9.44 6.98 -12.62
C ASP A 92 -10.12 7.70 -11.44
N CYS A 93 -9.41 8.52 -10.67
CA CYS A 93 -9.97 9.09 -9.45
C CYS A 93 -11.20 9.96 -9.74
N ALA A 94 -11.25 10.61 -10.92
CA ALA A 94 -12.38 11.44 -11.32
C ALA A 94 -13.61 10.59 -11.65
N ALA A 95 -13.42 9.43 -12.28
CA ALA A 95 -14.50 8.52 -12.62
C ALA A 95 -15.16 7.89 -11.38
N PHE A 96 -14.39 7.70 -10.30
CA PHE A 96 -14.84 7.10 -9.05
C PHE A 96 -15.15 8.10 -7.92
N ASP A 97 -15.14 9.41 -8.21
CA ASP A 97 -15.35 10.47 -7.22
C ASP A 97 -14.43 10.35 -5.98
N ALA A 98 -13.19 9.92 -6.22
CA ALA A 98 -12.20 9.61 -5.18
C ALA A 98 -11.10 10.67 -5.04
N CYS A 99 -10.98 11.60 -5.99
CA CYS A 99 -9.88 12.58 -6.01
C CYS A 99 -9.81 13.43 -4.73
N ALA A 100 -10.96 13.87 -4.20
CA ALA A 100 -11.00 14.68 -2.99
C ALA A 100 -10.45 13.92 -1.77
N THR A 101 -10.85 12.66 -1.60
CA THR A 101 -10.35 11.78 -0.52
C THR A 101 -8.83 11.69 -0.53
N TYR A 102 -8.23 11.52 -1.70
CA TYR A 102 -6.78 11.45 -1.85
C TYR A 102 -6.09 12.79 -1.59
N ALA A 103 -6.62 13.88 -2.15
CA ALA A 103 -6.04 15.22 -2.04
C ALA A 103 -6.15 15.81 -0.62
N GLU A 104 -7.13 15.37 0.18
CA GLU A 104 -7.25 15.76 1.59
C GLU A 104 -6.20 15.08 2.46
N ALA A 105 -5.83 13.83 2.16
CA ALA A 105 -4.87 13.06 2.94
C ALA A 105 -3.40 13.31 2.52
N TYR A 106 -3.12 13.40 1.22
CA TYR A 106 -1.76 13.43 0.71
C TYR A 106 -1.37 14.78 0.09
N PRO A 107 -0.12 15.23 0.28
CA PRO A 107 0.40 16.42 -0.39
C PRO A 107 0.68 16.17 -1.88
N VAL A 108 0.82 14.90 -2.29
CA VAL A 108 1.09 14.49 -3.67
C VAL A 108 0.14 13.37 -4.05
N VAL A 109 -0.65 13.61 -5.10
CA VAL A 109 -1.55 12.64 -5.74
C VAL A 109 -1.09 12.48 -7.18
N LEU A 110 -0.69 11.26 -7.55
CA LEU A 110 -0.35 10.87 -8.92
C LEU A 110 -1.54 10.12 -9.49
N ASP A 111 -2.33 10.78 -10.33
CA ASP A 111 -3.53 10.21 -10.93
C ASP A 111 -3.27 9.77 -12.37
N VAL A 112 -3.86 8.62 -12.75
CA VAL A 112 -3.76 8.01 -14.08
C VAL A 112 -5.17 7.84 -14.65
N GLU A 113 -5.41 8.40 -15.84
CA GLU A 113 -6.71 8.47 -16.53
C GLU A 113 -6.58 8.02 -18.01
#